data_AF-A0A8T1D717-F1
#
_entry.id   AF-A0A8T1D717-F1
#
_cell.length_a   1.000
_cell.length_b   1.000
_cell.length_c   1.000
_cell.angle_alpha   90.00
_cell.angle_beta   90.00
_cell.angle_gamma   90.00
#
_symmetry.space_group_name_H-M   'P 1'
#
loop_
_entity.id
_entity.type
_entity.pdbx_description
1 polymer ?
#
loop_
_entity_poly.entity_id
_entity_poly.type
_entity_poly.pdbx_seq_one_letter_code
_entity_poly.pdbx_strand_id
1 'polypeptide(L)'
;MASFLADSEDLISQIRRLMTSLRRPNNATQLALHTHLTAERSNATRWSSVWKMVDKFIRIRDEAKHVAAAEDLLPCGSAHRRFVALHKNGRS
;
A
#
# COMPACT_ATOMS: atom_id res chain seq x y z
N MET A 1 4.36 21.89 1.38
CA MET A 1 3.46 20.72 1.54
C MET A 1 2.73 20.34 0.25
N ALA A 2 2.33 21.27 -0.63
CA ALA A 2 1.64 20.93 -1.89
C ALA A 2 2.49 20.10 -2.89
N SER A 3 3.80 20.35 -2.99
CA SER A 3 4.68 19.64 -3.93
C SER A 3 4.83 18.15 -3.59
N PHE A 4 4.88 17.83 -2.29
CA PHE A 4 4.97 16.45 -1.81
C PHE A 4 3.68 15.65 -2.09
N LEU A 5 2.54 16.33 -2.18
CA LEU A 5 1.25 15.71 -2.49
C LEU A 5 1.14 15.34 -3.96
N ALA A 6 1.51 16.25 -4.86
CA ALA A 6 1.57 15.97 -6.29
C ALA A 6 2.59 14.86 -6.60
N ASP A 7 3.76 14.88 -5.95
CA ASP A 7 4.78 13.83 -6.09
C ASP A 7 4.34 12.47 -5.53
N SER A 8 3.36 12.44 -4.61
CA SER A 8 2.87 11.23 -3.95
C SER A 8 1.58 10.69 -4.55
N GLU A 9 0.91 11.41 -5.45
CA GLU A 9 -0.36 10.96 -6.03
C GLU A 9 -0.19 9.69 -6.86
N ASP A 10 0.89 9.60 -7.63
CA ASP A 10 1.28 8.40 -8.37
C ASP A 10 1.54 7.21 -7.43
N LEU A 11 2.27 7.46 -6.34
CA LEU A 11 2.55 6.47 -5.30
C LEU A 11 1.27 5.99 -4.59
N ILE A 12 0.36 6.91 -4.25
CA ILE A 12 -0.93 6.58 -3.63
C ILE A 12 -1.79 5.77 -4.61
N SER A 13 -1.78 6.12 -5.90
CA SER A 13 -2.44 5.36 -6.96
C SER A 13 -1.88 3.95 -7.09
N GLN A 14 -0.56 3.79 -7.00
CA GLN A 14 0.11 2.49 -7.04
C GLN A 14 -0.29 1.59 -5.86
N ILE A 15 -0.26 2.10 -4.61
CA ILE A 15 -0.75 1.32 -3.45
C ILE A 15 -2.23 0.98 -3.61
N ARG A 16 -3.06 1.90 -4.11
CA ARG A 16 -4.49 1.62 -4.32
C ARG A 16 -4.72 0.48 -5.31
N ARG A 17 -3.92 0.41 -6.37
CA ARG A 17 -3.94 -0.70 -7.33
C ARG A 17 -3.53 -2.00 -6.66
N LEU A 18 -2.43 -1.99 -5.90
CA LEU A 18 -1.95 -3.15 -5.15
C LEU A 18 -2.98 -3.66 -4.14
N MET A 19 -3.52 -2.78 -3.29
CA MET A 19 -4.54 -3.12 -2.30
C MET A 19 -5.83 -3.63 -2.94
N THR A 20 -6.18 -3.11 -4.12
CA THR A 20 -7.32 -3.63 -4.91
C THR A 20 -7.02 -5.02 -5.47
N SER A 21 -5.77 -5.28 -5.93
CA SER A 21 -5.33 -6.61 -6.36
C SER A 21 -5.38 -7.61 -5.21
N LEU A 22 -4.84 -7.25 -4.03
CA LEU A 22 -4.84 -8.10 -2.84
C LEU A 22 -6.25 -8.40 -2.29
N ARG A 23 -7.24 -7.55 -2.57
CA ARG A 23 -8.65 -7.80 -2.22
C ARG A 23 -9.35 -8.80 -3.14
N ARG A 24 -8.76 -9.16 -4.29
CA ARG A 24 -9.36 -10.17 -5.18
C ARG A 24 -9.44 -11.51 -4.44
N PRO A 25 -10.51 -12.30 -4.60
CA PRO A 25 -10.72 -13.52 -3.80
C PRO A 25 -9.51 -14.45 -3.77
N ASN A 26 -8.92 -14.75 -4.93
CA ASN A 26 -7.75 -15.63 -5.02
C ASN A 26 -6.54 -15.08 -4.24
N ASN A 27 -6.26 -13.79 -4.43
CA ASN A 27 -5.13 -13.12 -3.76
C ASN A 27 -5.38 -12.95 -2.27
N ALA A 28 -6.62 -12.70 -1.87
CA ALA A 28 -7.04 -12.57 -0.49
C ALA A 28 -6.95 -13.92 0.24
N THR A 29 -7.33 -15.01 -0.42
CA THR A 29 -7.16 -16.37 0.12
C THR A 29 -5.69 -16.70 0.30
N GLN A 30 -4.84 -16.42 -0.70
CA GLN A 30 -3.40 -16.62 -0.58
C GLN A 30 -2.81 -15.75 0.53
N LEU A 31 -3.17 -14.47 0.60
CA LEU A 31 -2.72 -13.58 1.67
C LEU A 31 -3.18 -14.07 3.05
N ALA A 32 -4.39 -14.60 3.16
CA ALA A 32 -4.94 -15.14 4.41
C ALA A 32 -4.19 -16.38 4.94
N LEU A 33 -3.46 -17.11 4.08
CA LEU A 33 -2.58 -18.20 4.49
C LEU A 33 -1.32 -17.69 5.21
N HIS A 34 -0.92 -16.46 4.91
CA HIS A 34 0.30 -15.85 5.42
C HIS A 34 0.04 -14.83 6.54
N THR A 35 -1.13 -14.17 6.52
CA THR A 35 -1.50 -13.16 7.54
C THR A 35 -3.00 -13.06 7.76
N HIS A 36 -3.40 -12.73 8.99
CA HIS A 36 -4.78 -12.37 9.32
C HIS A 36 -5.16 -10.94 8.84
N LEU A 37 -4.20 -10.18 8.32
CA LEU A 37 -4.43 -8.81 7.87
C LEU A 37 -5.04 -8.78 6.47
N THR A 38 -6.12 -8.00 6.32
CA THR A 38 -6.80 -7.83 5.04
C THR A 38 -6.43 -6.51 4.38
N ALA A 39 -6.25 -6.56 3.05
CA ALA A 39 -6.07 -5.37 2.24
C ALA A 39 -7.32 -4.49 2.27
N GLU A 40 -7.12 -3.19 2.49
CA GLU A 40 -8.17 -2.17 2.63
C GLU A 40 -7.98 -1.05 1.60
N ARG A 41 -9.07 -0.61 0.97
CA ARG A 41 -9.04 0.50 0.01
C ARG A 41 -9.15 1.83 0.75
N SER A 42 -8.23 2.76 0.53
CA SER A 42 -8.35 4.13 1.06
C SER A 42 -9.48 4.91 0.41
N ASN A 43 -10.14 5.78 1.19
CA ASN A 43 -10.97 6.86 0.68
C ASN A 43 -10.06 8.01 0.22
N ALA A 44 -10.05 8.31 -1.08
CA ALA A 44 -9.12 9.24 -1.73
C ALA A 44 -9.11 10.62 -1.09
N THR A 45 -10.30 11.05 -0.65
CA THR A 45 -10.58 12.41 -0.23
C THR A 45 -10.10 12.67 1.20
N ARG A 46 -9.75 11.63 1.96
CA ARG A 46 -9.33 11.75 3.36
C ARG A 46 -7.92 11.21 3.56
N TRP A 47 -6.99 12.11 3.82
CA TRP A 47 -5.59 11.78 4.14
C TRP A 47 -5.46 10.76 5.27
N SER A 48 -6.29 10.84 6.31
CA SER A 48 -6.29 9.85 7.40
C SER A 48 -6.58 8.42 6.91
N SER A 49 -7.36 8.25 5.85
CA SER A 49 -7.62 6.94 5.23
C SER A 49 -6.46 6.49 4.33
N VAL A 50 -5.82 7.41 3.62
CA VAL A 50 -4.58 7.14 2.86
C VAL A 50 -3.48 6.67 3.80
N TRP A 51 -3.32 7.35 4.93
CA TRP A 51 -2.36 7.02 5.97
C TRP A 51 -2.57 5.63 6.57
N LYS A 52 -3.82 5.30 6.94
CA LYS A 52 -4.18 3.95 7.39
C LYS A 52 -3.86 2.88 6.35
N MET A 53 -4.12 3.16 5.07
CA MET A 53 -3.82 2.24 3.98
C MET A 53 -2.31 2.03 3.82
N VAL A 54 -1.51 3.10 3.91
CA VAL A 54 -0.04 3.02 3.82
C VAL A 54 0.53 2.24 5.02
N ASP A 55 0.09 2.51 6.24
CA ASP A 55 0.52 1.76 7.44
C ASP A 55 0.17 0.27 7.30
N LYS A 56 -1.06 -0.03 6.87
CA LYS A 56 -1.49 -1.41 6.63
C LYS A 56 -0.69 -2.08 5.52
N PHE A 57 -0.40 -1.36 4.43
CA PHE A 57 0.48 -1.82 3.36
C PHE A 57 1.87 -2.20 3.87
N ILE A 58 2.51 -1.35 4.68
CA ILE A 58 3.84 -1.62 5.23
C ILE A 58 3.84 -2.92 6.04
N ARG A 59 2.78 -3.18 6.82
CA ARG A 59 2.64 -4.40 7.63
C ARG A 59 2.37 -5.66 6.80
N ILE A 60 1.55 -5.56 5.75
CA ILE A 60 1.24 -6.72 4.89
C ILE A 60 2.28 -6.93 3.81
N ARG A 61 3.18 -5.98 3.54
CA ARG A 61 4.13 -6.04 2.42
C ARG A 61 4.97 -7.31 2.45
N ASP A 62 5.51 -7.64 3.63
CA ASP A 62 6.37 -8.82 3.80
C ASP A 62 5.60 -10.11 3.56
N GLU A 63 4.27 -10.10 3.71
CA GLU A 63 3.40 -11.24 3.43
C GLU A 63 2.87 -11.21 1.99
N ALA A 64 2.64 -10.01 1.45
CA ALA A 64 2.19 -9.78 0.09
C ALA A 64 3.24 -10.21 -0.94
N LYS A 65 4.53 -10.30 -0.58
CA LYS A 65 5.57 -10.89 -1.43
C LYS A 65 5.31 -12.37 -1.76
N HIS A 66 4.52 -13.07 -0.93
CA HIS A 66 4.14 -14.47 -1.17
C HIS A 66 2.94 -14.61 -2.12
N VAL A 67 2.28 -13.50 -2.46
CA VAL A 67 1.18 -13.46 -3.44
C VAL A 67 1.77 -13.06 -4.79
N ALA A 68 1.87 -14.00 -5.73
CA ALA A 68 2.48 -13.76 -7.05
C ALA A 68 1.90 -12.54 -7.78
N ALA A 69 0.58 -12.35 -7.74
CA ALA A 69 -0.09 -11.22 -8.37
C ALA A 69 0.16 -9.86 -7.67
N ALA A 70 0.65 -9.89 -6.43
CA ALA A 70 1.02 -8.70 -5.68
C ALA A 70 2.52 -8.41 -5.79
N GLU A 71 3.36 -9.45 -5.93
CA GLU A 71 4.81 -9.34 -6.15
C GLU A 71 5.14 -8.42 -7.34
N ASP A 72 4.47 -8.63 -8.48
CA ASP A 72 4.61 -7.78 -9.68
C ASP A 72 4.21 -6.30 -9.44
N LEU A 73 3.36 -6.07 -8.46
CA LEU A 73 2.81 -4.75 -8.10
C LEU A 73 3.51 -4.15 -6.88
N LEU A 74 4.45 -4.87 -6.26
CA LEU A 74 5.17 -4.38 -5.10
C LEU A 74 6.09 -3.25 -5.52
N PRO A 75 6.03 -2.09 -4.85
CA PRO A 75 6.99 -1.02 -5.11
C PRO A 75 8.40 -1.49 -4.74
N CYS A 76 9.25 -1.62 -5.77
CA CYS A 76 10.65 -1.97 -5.62
C CYS A 76 11.55 -0.72 -5.59
N GLY A 77 12.67 -0.81 -4.88
CA GLY A 77 13.73 0.20 -4.88
C GLY A 77 13.30 1.60 -4.42
N SER A 78 13.31 2.56 -5.35
CA SER A 78 13.07 3.99 -5.07
C SER A 78 11.63 4.28 -4.63
N ALA A 79 10.64 3.56 -5.16
CA ALA A 79 9.23 3.72 -4.78
C ALA A 79 9.02 3.36 -3.31
N HIS A 80 9.62 2.25 -2.84
CA HIS A 80 9.55 1.85 -1.43
C HIS A 80 10.15 2.91 -0.49
N ARG A 81 11.32 3.47 -0.83
CA ARG A 81 11.94 4.55 -0.04
C ARG A 81 11.05 5.79 0.03
N ARG A 82 10.36 6.13 -1.07
CA ARG A 82 9.39 7.22 -1.09
C ARG A 82 8.16 6.92 -0.22
N PHE A 83 7.68 5.68 -0.14
CA PHE A 83 6.61 5.31 0.79
C PHE A 83 7.01 5.41 2.26
N VAL A 84 8.23 4.98 2.59
CA VAL A 84 8.75 5.11 3.96
C VAL A 84 8.94 6.59 4.33
N ALA A 85 9.41 7.42 3.40
CA ALA A 85 9.52 8.86 3.59
C ALA A 85 8.13 9.53 3.72
N LEU A 86 7.17 9.16 2.88
CA LEU A 86 5.77 9.55 3.00
C LEU A 86 5.26 9.21 4.39
N HIS A 87 5.47 7.97 4.85
CA HIS A 87 5.04 7.49 6.16
C HIS A 87 5.68 8.24 7.34
N LYS A 88 6.92 8.71 7.20
CA LYS A 88 7.60 9.50 8.23
C LYS A 88 7.10 10.95 8.28
N ASN A 89 6.80 11.55 7.14
CA ASN A 89 6.54 13.00 7.03
C ASN A 89 5.14 13.45 7.45
N GLY A 90 4.10 12.60 7.42
CA GLY A 90 2.76 13.00 7.91
C GLY A 90 2.45 12.59 9.35
N ARG A 91 3.49 12.23 10.12
CA ARG A 91 3.39 12.05 11.58
C ARG A 91 3.92 13.26 12.37
N SER A 92 4.33 14.33 11.68
CA SER A 92 4.95 15.52 12.27
C SER A 92 3.97 16.69 12.36
#